data_AF-A0A7H0S6V5-F1
#
_entry.id   AF-A0A7H0S6V5-F1
#
_cell.length_a   1.000
_cell.length_b   1.000
_cell.length_c   1.000
_cell.angle_alpha   90.00
_cell.angle_beta   90.00
_cell.angle_gamma   90.00
#
_symmetry.space_group_name_H-M   'P 1'
#
loop_
_entity.id
_entity.type
_entity.pdbx_description
1 polymer ?
#
loop_
_entity_poly.entity_id
_entity_poly.type
_entity_poly.pdbx_seq_one_letter_code
_entity_poly.pdbx_strand_id
1 'polypeptide(L)' 'VFRLKFQQLVKEMKQYLHRCVETGREFNITLAVKTNIITSGLRYCLATGNWGDQKKASSSKAGVSQVLNRYTYASTLSH' A
#
# COMPACT_ATOMS: atom_id res chain seq x y z
N VAL A 1 -5.45 -1.20 -5.48
CA VAL A 1 -4.40 -1.11 -4.44
C VAL A 1 -4.46 0.20 -3.66
N PHE A 2 -4.42 1.37 -4.33
CA PHE A 2 -4.44 2.67 -3.65
C PHE A 2 -5.59 2.82 -2.63
N ARG A 3 -6.84 2.55 -3.05
CA ARG A 3 -8.02 2.57 -2.16
C ARG A 3 -7.81 1.77 -0.87
N LEU A 4 -7.24 0.57 -0.96
CA LEU A 4 -7.01 -0.31 0.20
C LEU A 4 -5.96 0.27 1.15
N LYS A 5 -4.84 0.78 0.61
CA LYS A 5 -3.79 1.41 1.43
C LYS A 5 -4.25 2.74 2.04
N PHE A 6 -5.09 3.49 1.33
CA PHE A 6 -5.71 4.70 1.85
C PHE A 6 -6.70 4.40 2.99
N GLN A 7 -7.55 3.38 2.84
CA GLN A 7 -8.44 2.92 3.92
C GLN A 7 -7.65 2.48 5.16
N GLN A 8 -6.51 1.81 4.96
CA GLN A 8 -5.60 1.45 6.06
C GLN A 8 -5.01 2.70 6.74
N LEU A 9 -4.58 3.71 5.98
CA LEU A 9 -4.08 4.97 6.52
C LEU A 9 -5.13 5.68 7.39
N VAL A 10 -6.37 5.80 6.89
CA VAL A 10 -7.48 6.41 7.63
C VAL A 10 -7.76 5.66 8.94
N LYS A 11 -7.72 4.31 8.91
CA LYS A 11 -7.90 3.49 10.12
C LYS A 11 -6.82 3.75 11.16
N GLU A 12 -5.56 3.80 10.76
CA GLU A 12 -4.42 4.07 11.65
C GLU A 12 -4.48 5.48 12.24
N MET A 13 -4.85 6.47 11.43
CA MET A 13 -5.03 7.86 11.86
C MET A 13 -6.17 7.98 12.90
N LYS A 14 -7.28 7.28 12.68
CA LYS A 14 -8.39 7.20 13.66
C LYS A 14 -7.94 6.56 14.98
N GLN A 15 -7.17 5.47 14.93
CA GLN A 15 -6.64 4.83 16.14
C GLN A 15 -5.68 5.74 16.91
N TYR A 16 -4.84 6.50 16.21
CA TYR A 16 -3.96 7.48 16.84
C TYR A 16 -4.77 8.60 17.53
N LEU A 17 -5.81 9.11 16.88
CA LEU A 17 -6.70 10.11 17.46
C LEU A 17 -7.35 9.60 18.77
N HIS A 18 -7.89 8.38 18.78
CA HIS A 18 -8.47 7.80 19.99
C HIS A 18 -7.46 7.76 21.16
N ARG A 19 -6.22 7.34 20.90
CA ARG A 19 -5.16 7.31 21.93
C ARG A 19 -4.78 8.70 22.44
N CYS A 20 -4.71 9.71 21.56
CA CYS A 20 -4.45 11.09 21.97
C CYS A 20 -5.54 11.60 22.92
N VAL A 21 -6.81 11.34 22.60
CA VAL A 21 -7.96 11.71 23.43
C VAL A 21 -7.92 11.00 24.78
N GLU A 22 -7.68 9.68 24.81
CA GLU A 22 -7.60 8.89 26.06
C GLU A 22 -6.45 9.33 26.97
N THR A 23 -5.32 9.74 26.39
CA THR A 23 -4.13 10.17 27.15
C THR A 23 -4.09 11.66 27.45
N GLY A 24 -5.10 12.42 27.01
CA GLY A 24 -5.14 13.89 27.14
C GLY A 24 -4.02 14.61 26.38
N ARG A 25 -3.38 13.96 25.40
CA ARG A 25 -2.31 14.55 24.60
C ARG A 25 -2.87 15.30 23.40
N GLU A 26 -2.23 16.41 23.04
CA GLU A 26 -2.56 17.14 21.82
C GLU A 26 -2.37 16.26 20.57
N PHE A 27 -3.33 16.38 19.65
CA PHE A 27 -3.31 15.64 18.40
C PHE A 27 -2.40 16.33 17.39
N ASN A 28 -1.31 15.68 17.01
CA ASN A 28 -0.42 16.17 15.96
C ASN A 28 -0.67 15.41 14.64
N ILE A 29 -1.16 16.13 13.64
CA ILE A 29 -1.47 15.59 12.30
C ILE A 29 -0.23 14.99 11.63
N THR A 30 0.94 15.61 11.78
CA THR A 30 2.17 15.12 11.14
C THR A 30 2.60 13.75 11.67
N LEU A 31 2.38 13.50 12.96
CA LEU A 31 2.62 12.20 13.58
C LEU A 31 1.53 11.17 13.25
N ALA A 32 0.30 11.64 13.04
CA ALA A 32 -0.84 10.79 12.71
C ALA A 32 -0.72 10.17 11.29
N VAL A 33 -0.14 10.91 10.34
CA VAL A 33 -0.04 10.49 8.94
C VAL A 33 1.21 9.62 8.73
N LYS A 34 1.01 8.29 8.76
CA LYS A 34 2.06 7.30 8.45
C LYS A 34 2.25 7.13 6.94
N THR A 35 3.10 7.96 6.33
CA THR A 35 3.41 7.95 4.88
C THR A 35 3.87 6.59 4.35
N ASN A 36 4.58 5.81 5.18
CA ASN A 36 5.08 4.47 4.82
C ASN A 36 3.99 3.47 4.42
N ILE A 37 2.73 3.66 4.87
CA ILE A 37 1.62 2.76 4.50
C ILE A 37 1.38 2.78 2.99
N ILE A 38 1.41 3.97 2.38
CA ILE A 38 1.19 4.13 0.94
C ILE A 38 2.47 3.82 0.18
N THR A 39 3.59 4.44 0.56
CA THR A 39 4.86 4.32 -0.18
C THR A 39 5.35 2.86 -0.25
N SER A 40 5.49 2.20 0.90
CA SER A 40 5.97 0.81 0.93
C SER A 40 4.92 -0.16 0.38
N GLY A 41 3.63 0.13 0.59
CA GLY A 41 2.53 -0.68 0.07
C GLY A 41 2.50 -0.72 -1.45
N LEU A 42 2.62 0.44 -2.11
CA LEU A 42 2.65 0.54 -3.57
C LEU A 42 3.93 -0.07 -4.14
N ARG A 43 5.09 0.21 -3.52
CA ARG A 43 6.38 -0.37 -3.94
C ARG A 43 6.32 -1.90 -3.93
N TYR A 44 5.79 -2.50 -2.87
CA TYR A 44 5.65 -3.96 -2.77
C TYR A 44 4.73 -4.54 -3.85
N CYS A 45 3.53 -3.97 -4.02
CA CYS A 45 2.56 -4.48 -5.01
C CYS A 45 3.09 -4.39 -6.45
N LEU A 46 3.82 -3.33 -6.78
CA LEU A 46 4.40 -3.14 -8.11
C LEU A 46 5.63 -4.03 -8.34
N ALA A 47 6.49 -4.19 -7.33
CA ALA A 47 7.71 -4.99 -7.47
C ALA A 47 7.44 -6.50 -7.51
N THR A 48 6.43 -6.98 -6.79
CA THR A 48 6.16 -8.44 -6.65
C THR A 48 4.99 -8.93 -7.51
N GLY A 49 4.17 -8.02 -8.04
CA GLY A 49 2.93 -8.38 -8.75
C GLY A 49 1.80 -8.89 -7.86
N ASN A 50 1.98 -8.89 -6.53
CA ASN A 50 0.95 -9.28 -5.56
C ASN A 50 0.01 -8.10 -5.25
N TRP A 51 -1.22 -8.15 -5.74
CA TRP A 51 -2.20 -7.07 -5.61
C TRP A 51 -3.21 -7.37 -4.50
N GLY A 52 -2.80 -7.11 -3.26
CA GLY A 52 -3.65 -7.31 -2.09
C GLY A 52 -2.93 -7.03 -0.77
N ASP A 53 -3.57 -7.41 0.33
CA ASP A 53 -2.93 -7.37 1.63
C ASP A 53 -2.06 -8.61 1.82
N GLN A 54 -0.83 -8.44 2.29
CA GLN A 54 0.13 -9.54 2.44
C GLN A 54 -0.41 -10.62 3.40
N LYS A 55 -1.22 -10.20 4.37
CA LYS A 55 -1.92 -11.09 5.32
C LYS A 55 -3.03 -11.94 4.69
N LYS A 56 -3.49 -11.58 3.50
CA LYS A 56 -4.49 -12.33 2.70
C LYS A 56 -3.91 -12.73 1.34
N ALA A 57 -2.63 -13.06 1.30
CA ALA A 57 -1.90 -13.34 0.07
C ALA A 57 -2.55 -14.46 -0.77
N SER A 58 -3.10 -15.50 -0.12
CA SER A 58 -3.74 -16.64 -0.80
C SER A 58 -5.02 -16.29 -1.58
N SER A 59 -5.71 -15.20 -1.23
CA SER A 59 -6.90 -14.71 -1.93
C SER A 59 -6.59 -13.51 -2.84
N SER A 60 -5.35 -13.03 -2.84
CA SER A 60 -4.95 -11.86 -3.62
C SER A 60 -4.56 -12.27 -5.03
N LYS A 61 -4.84 -11.41 -6.03
CA LYS A 61 -4.39 -11.64 -7.41
C LYS A 61 -2.86 -11.55 -7.46
N ALA A 62 -2.22 -12.63 -7.87
CA ALA A 62 -0.77 -12.72 -8.05
C ALA A 62 -0.38 -12.49 -9.51
N GLY A 63 0.86 -12.03 -9.75
CA GLY A 63 1.43 -11.88 -11.09
C GLY A 63 0.86 -10.73 -11.94
N VAL A 64 0.18 -9.76 -11.32
CA VAL A 64 -0.47 -8.65 -12.06
C VAL A 64 0.55 -7.63 -12.59
N SER A 65 1.62 -7.38 -11.84
CA SER A 65 2.75 -6.56 -12.29
C SER A 65 3.87 -7.50 -12.70
N GLN A 66 4.31 -7.38 -13.95
CA GLN A 66 5.37 -8.20 -14.54
C GLN A 66 6.52 -7.30 -15.00
N VAL A 67 7.73 -7.86 -15.01
CA VAL A 67 8.90 -7.17 -15.55
C VAL A 67 8.75 -7.09 -17.07
N LEU A 68 8.80 -5.86 -17.61
CA LEU A 68 8.65 -5.61 -19.04
C LEU A 68 9.62 -6.46 -19.86
N ASN A 69 9.08 -7.18 -20.86
CA ASN A 69 9.89 -7.94 -21.79
C ASN A 69 10.64 -7.03 -22.77
N ARG A 70 11.98 -7.14 -22.80
CA ARG A 70 12.88 -6.31 -23.62
C ARG A 70 13.73 -7.12 -24.61
N TYR A 71 13.29 -8.32 -25.01
CA TYR A 71 14.05 -9.14 -25.96
C TYR A 71 14.04 -8.57 -27.40
N THR A 72 12.90 -8.07 -27.87
CA THR A 72 12.77 -7.38 -29.16
C THR A 72 11.74 -6.24 -29.05
N TYR A 73 11.74 -5.31 -30.01
CA TYR A 73 10.72 -4.26 -30.06
C TYR A 73 9.29 -4.84 -30.11
N ALA A 74 9.09 -5.90 -30.90
CA ALA A 74 7.82 -6.63 -30.94
C ALA A 74 7.46 -7.27 -29.60
N SER A 75 8.44 -7.84 -28.87
CA SER A 75 8.22 -8.40 -27.53
C SER A 75 7.82 -7.35 -26.50
N THR A 76 8.35 -6.13 -26.60
CA THR A 76 7.96 -5.00 -25.72
C THR A 76 6.54 -4.50 -26.01
N LEU A 77 6.10 -4.49 -27.28
CA LEU A 77 4.73 -4.11 -27.65
C LEU A 77 3.70 -5.21 -27.35
N SER A 78 4.11 -6.47 -27.41
CA SER A 78 3.24 -7.62 -27.12
C SER A 78 3.02 -7.85 -25.62
N HIS A 79 3.88 -7.29 -24.77
CA HIS A 79 3.80 -7.37 -23.32
C HIS A 79 2.88 -6.27 -22.77
#